data_AF-A0A1V9H3M7-F1
#
_entry.id   AF-A0A1V9H3M7-F1
#
_cell.length_a   1.000
_cell.length_b   1.000
_cell.length_c   1.000
_cell.angle_alpha   90.00
_cell.angle_beta   90.00
_cell.angle_gamma   90.00
#
_symmetry.space_group_name_H-M   'P 1'
#
loop_
_entity.id
_entity.type
_entity.pdbx_description
1 polymer ?
#
loop_
_entity_poly.entity_id
_entity_poly.type
_entity_poly.pdbx_seq_one_letter_code
_entity_poly.pdbx_strand_id
1 'polypeptide(L)'
;MPSQRALGLKMGLEKHVAANRVNRYESQARGIDLDGLGKLAEVLQVPMAYLVADDADMADAVLVLAQLSPELRAKAMTALLKVAAAGDGAD
;
A
#
# COMPACT_ATOMS: atom_id res chain seq x y z
N MET A 1 -5.31 -7.71 -12.65
CA MET A 1 -5.33 -6.30 -12.22
C MET A 1 -6.14 -5.46 -13.20
N PRO A 2 -6.94 -4.47 -12.74
CA PRO A 2 -7.63 -3.55 -13.64
C PRO A 2 -6.64 -2.68 -14.42
N SER A 3 -7.01 -2.18 -15.60
CA SER A 3 -6.17 -1.27 -16.38
C SER A 3 -6.02 0.10 -15.69
N GLN A 4 -4.92 0.81 -15.94
CA GLN A 4 -4.68 2.17 -15.42
C GLN A 4 -5.87 3.12 -15.67
N ARG A 5 -6.48 3.03 -16.86
CA ARG A 5 -7.68 3.79 -17.20
C ARG A 5 -8.87 3.44 -16.31
N ALA A 6 -9.14 2.15 -16.11
CA ALA A 6 -10.23 1.69 -15.26
C ALA A 6 -10.01 2.10 -13.80
N LEU A 7 -8.75 2.08 -13.35
CA LEU A 7 -8.36 2.53 -12.02
C LEU A 7 -8.63 4.03 -11.83
N GLY A 8 -8.17 4.87 -12.77
CA GLY A 8 -8.36 6.31 -12.69
C GLY A 8 -9.84 6.71 -12.74
N LEU A 9 -10.68 6.01 -13.52
CA LEU A 9 -12.12 6.24 -13.53
C LEU A 9 -12.77 5.93 -12.17
N LYS A 10 -12.36 4.83 -11.51
CA LYS A 10 -12.85 4.49 -10.16
C LYS A 10 -12.43 5.51 -9.11
N MET A 11 -11.29 6.18 -9.31
CA MET A 11 -10.84 7.30 -8.46
C MET A 11 -11.59 8.61 -8.72
N GLY A 12 -12.56 8.65 -9.65
CA GLY A 12 -13.28 9.85 -10.04
C GLY A 12 -12.52 10.77 -10.98
N LEU A 13 -11.44 10.29 -11.62
CA LEU A 13 -10.71 11.06 -12.62
C LEU A 13 -11.44 11.07 -13.95
N GLU A 14 -11.32 12.17 -14.69
CA GLU A 14 -11.92 12.26 -16.02
C GLU A 14 -11.33 11.25 -17.00
N LYS A 15 -12.20 10.71 -17.87
CA LYS A 15 -11.91 9.64 -18.84
C LYS A 15 -10.68 9.90 -19.71
N HIS A 16 -10.36 11.17 -19.99
CA HIS A 16 -9.26 11.56 -20.87
C HIS A 16 -7.91 11.70 -20.16
N VAL A 17 -7.89 11.88 -18.82
CA VAL A 17 -6.66 11.96 -18.01
C VAL A 17 -6.41 10.74 -17.12
N ALA A 18 -7.42 9.89 -16.93
CA ALA A 18 -7.39 8.77 -15.99
C ALA A 18 -6.13 7.88 -16.13
N ALA A 19 -5.84 7.38 -17.35
CA ALA A 19 -4.68 6.52 -17.56
C ALA A 19 -3.35 7.25 -17.35
N ASN A 20 -3.24 8.50 -17.82
CA ASN A 20 -2.00 9.29 -17.71
C ASN A 20 -1.69 9.62 -16.23
N ARG A 21 -2.70 10.03 -15.45
CA ARG A 21 -2.53 10.28 -14.02
C ARG A 21 -2.13 9.03 -13.24
N VAL A 22 -2.77 7.89 -13.50
CA VAL A 22 -2.41 6.62 -12.84
C VAL A 22 -0.99 6.18 -13.21
N ASN A 23 -0.60 6.28 -14.48
CA ASN A 23 0.79 6.01 -14.91
C ASN A 23 1.79 6.94 -14.18
N ARG A 24 1.45 8.22 -13.99
CA ARG A 24 2.29 9.12 -13.19
C ARG A 24 2.38 8.70 -11.74
N TYR A 25 1.33 8.14 -11.14
CA TYR A 25 1.42 7.59 -9.78
C TYR A 25 2.36 6.38 -9.72
N GLU A 26 2.36 5.54 -10.76
CA GLU A 26 3.25 4.38 -10.86
C GLU A 26 4.72 4.76 -11.15
N SER A 27 4.96 5.82 -11.91
CA SER A 27 6.30 6.20 -12.40
C SER A 27 6.94 7.41 -11.70
N GLN A 28 6.15 8.23 -11.00
CA GLN A 28 6.58 9.50 -10.40
C GLN A 28 5.88 9.70 -9.04
N ALA A 29 6.43 9.13 -7.97
CA ALA A 29 5.88 9.21 -6.60
C ALA A 29 5.55 10.64 -6.12
N ARG A 30 6.23 11.68 -6.66
CA ARG A 30 6.02 13.09 -6.30
C ARG A 30 4.72 13.71 -6.84
N GLY A 31 3.94 12.99 -7.64
CA GLY A 31 2.75 13.54 -8.34
C GLY A 31 1.40 13.31 -7.67
N ILE A 32 1.33 12.53 -6.59
CA ILE A 32 0.09 12.21 -5.89
C ILE A 32 0.04 12.94 -4.54
N ASP A 33 -1.07 13.62 -4.27
CA ASP A 33 -1.37 14.19 -2.96
C ASP A 33 -1.94 13.11 -2.02
N LEU A 34 -2.05 13.41 -0.73
CA LEU A 34 -2.56 12.45 0.26
C LEU A 34 -4.01 12.04 -0.04
N ASP A 35 -4.84 12.96 -0.56
CA ASP A 35 -6.23 12.67 -0.93
C ASP A 35 -6.31 11.71 -2.12
N GLY A 36 -5.49 11.93 -3.15
CA GLY A 36 -5.38 11.04 -4.30
C GLY A 36 -4.84 9.66 -3.91
N LEU A 37 -3.86 9.62 -3.00
CA LEU A 37 -3.30 8.39 -2.47
C LEU A 37 -4.35 7.59 -1.67
N GLY A 38 -5.17 8.29 -0.88
CA GLY A 38 -6.28 7.69 -0.14
C GLY A 38 -7.32 7.07 -1.06
N LYS A 39 -7.77 7.82 -2.08
CA LYS A 39 -8.70 7.30 -3.10
C LYS A 39 -8.13 6.10 -3.85
N LEU A 40 -6.84 6.12 -4.17
CA LEU A 40 -6.18 4.99 -4.82
C LEU A 40 -6.19 3.75 -3.90
N ALA A 41 -5.84 3.92 -2.63
CA ALA A 41 -5.83 2.85 -1.63
C ALA A 41 -7.23 2.24 -1.43
N GLU A 42 -8.26 3.08 -1.32
CA GLU A 42 -9.66 2.64 -1.26
C GLU A 42 -10.06 1.83 -2.49
N VAL A 43 -9.74 2.31 -3.70
CA VAL A 43 -10.10 1.60 -4.93
C VAL A 43 -9.37 0.25 -5.04
N LEU A 44 -8.14 0.18 -4.56
CA LEU A 44 -7.33 -1.04 -4.52
C LEU A 44 -7.65 -1.96 -3.33
N GLN A 45 -8.45 -1.50 -2.36
CA GLN A 45 -8.78 -2.21 -1.13
C GLN A 45 -7.53 -2.62 -0.33
N VAL A 46 -6.55 -1.72 -0.27
CA VAL A 46 -5.29 -1.90 0.49
C VAL A 46 -5.08 -0.72 1.44
N PRO A 47 -4.30 -0.88 2.52
CA PRO A 47 -3.91 0.25 3.36
C PRO A 47 -3.14 1.30 2.55
N MET A 48 -3.35 2.58 2.84
CA MET A 48 -2.59 3.66 2.19
C MET A 48 -1.07 3.47 2.35
N ALA A 49 -0.63 2.99 3.52
CA ALA A 49 0.78 2.72 3.82
C ALA A 49 1.41 1.65 2.90
N TYR A 50 0.63 0.74 2.32
CA TYR A 50 1.13 -0.24 1.35
C TYR A 50 1.66 0.41 0.08
N LEU A 51 1.02 1.51 -0.36
CA LEU A 51 1.34 2.18 -1.62
C LEU A 51 2.61 3.04 -1.55
N VAL A 52 3.08 3.33 -0.34
CA VAL A 52 4.24 4.22 -0.08
C VAL A 52 5.31 3.52 0.76
N ALA A 53 5.22 2.20 0.92
CA ALA A 53 6.27 1.43 1.58
C ALA A 53 7.57 1.52 0.78
N ASP A 54 8.70 1.61 1.48
CA ASP A 54 10.02 1.82 0.87
C ASP A 54 10.50 0.62 0.05
N ASP A 55 10.10 -0.59 0.46
CA ASP A 55 10.45 -1.85 -0.20
C ASP A 55 9.30 -2.88 -0.15
N ALA A 56 9.51 -4.00 -0.85
CA ALA A 56 8.51 -5.06 -0.98
C ALA A 56 8.20 -5.75 0.36
N ASP A 57 9.20 -5.94 1.22
CA ASP A 57 9.02 -6.64 2.49
C ASP A 57 8.15 -5.80 3.45
N MET A 58 8.39 -4.48 3.47
CA MET A 58 7.56 -3.52 4.22
C MET A 58 6.13 -3.44 3.67
N ALA A 59 5.97 -3.45 2.34
CA ALA A 59 4.66 -3.47 1.70
C ALA A 59 3.88 -4.73 2.12
N ASP A 60 4.49 -5.90 1.99
CA ASP A 60 3.88 -7.18 2.34
C ASP A 60 3.52 -7.24 3.83
N ALA A 61 4.37 -6.75 4.72
CA ALA A 61 4.07 -6.67 6.15
C ALA A 61 2.81 -5.83 6.43
N VAL A 62 2.70 -4.65 5.83
CA VAL A 62 1.52 -3.79 5.96
C VAL A 62 0.26 -4.48 5.44
N LEU A 63 0.35 -5.12 4.27
CA LEU A 63 -0.80 -5.79 3.65
C LEU A 63 -1.29 -6.98 4.47
N VAL A 64 -0.36 -7.84 4.91
CA VAL A 64 -0.68 -9.02 5.74
C VAL A 64 -1.31 -8.57 7.05
N LEU A 65 -0.72 -7.61 7.75
CA LEU A 65 -1.27 -7.13 9.02
C LEU A 65 -2.67 -6.55 8.87
N ALA A 66 -2.97 -5.86 7.76
CA ALA A 66 -4.28 -5.29 7.51
C ALA A 66 -5.38 -6.34 7.27
N GLN A 67 -5.04 -7.52 6.76
CA GLN A 67 -5.98 -8.60 6.48
C GLN A 67 -6.29 -9.50 7.69
N LEU A 68 -5.47 -9.44 8.74
CA LEU A 68 -5.65 -10.23 9.95
C LEU A 68 -6.78 -9.69 10.85
N SER A 69 -7.43 -10.60 11.57
CA SER A 69 -8.32 -10.22 12.68
C SER A 69 -7.53 -9.45 13.75
N PRO A 70 -8.19 -8.63 14.58
CA PRO A 70 -7.51 -7.89 15.66
C PRO A 70 -6.65 -8.78 16.57
N GLU A 71 -7.14 -9.98 16.90
CA GLU A 71 -6.45 -10.95 17.76
C GLU A 71 -5.21 -11.53 17.08
N LEU A 72 -5.35 -11.96 15.82
CA LEU A 72 -4.23 -12.50 15.04
C LEU A 72 -3.19 -11.44 14.74
N ARG A 73 -3.61 -10.20 14.47
CA ARG A 73 -2.72 -9.05 14.27
C ARG A 73 -1.90 -8.74 15.52
N ALA A 74 -2.52 -8.76 16.71
CA ALA A 74 -1.80 -8.58 17.96
C ALA A 74 -0.77 -9.68 18.20
N LYS A 75 -1.12 -10.94 17.89
CA LYS A 75 -0.20 -12.08 17.98
C LYS A 75 0.96 -11.97 16.98
N ALA A 76 0.68 -11.58 15.74
CA ALA A 76 1.71 -11.35 14.71
C ALA A 76 2.68 -10.24 15.13
N MET A 77 2.16 -9.11 15.64
CA MET A 77 2.99 -8.01 16.13
C MET A 77 3.87 -8.45 17.31
N THR A 78 3.34 -9.27 18.21
CA THR A 78 4.13 -9.83 19.33
C THR A 78 5.29 -10.70 18.81
N ALA A 79 5.07 -11.48 17.75
CA ALA A 79 6.12 -12.29 17.14
C ALA A 79 7.19 -11.41 16.46
N LEU A 80 6.80 -10.37 15.72
CA LEU A 80 7.72 -9.41 15.11
C LEU A 80 8.59 -8.70 16.15
N LEU A 81 8.00 -8.25 17.26
CA LEU A 81 8.76 -7.62 18.36
C LEU A 81 9.75 -8.58 19.02
N LYS A 82 9.44 -9.87 19.10
CA LYS A 82 10.38 -10.90 19.59
C LYS A 82 11.54 -11.12 18.64
N VAL A 83 11.28 -11.12 17.32
CA VAL A 83 12.34 -11.19 16.30
C VAL A 83 13.26 -9.98 16.43
N ALA A 84 12.71 -8.76 16.52
CA ALA A 84 13.51 -7.56 16.72
C ALA A 84 14.33 -7.58 18.03
N ALA A 85 13.77 -8.13 19.11
CA ALA A 85 14.46 -8.28 20.39
C ALA A 85 15.55 -9.37 20.38
N ALA A 86 15.44 -10.37 19.49
CA ALA A 86 16.49 -11.36 19.26
C ALA A 86 17.70 -10.77 18.51
N GLY A 87 17.52 -9.59 17.88
CA GLY A 87 18.53 -8.83 17.16
C GLY A 87 19.00 -9.48 15.86
N ASP A 88 19.62 -8.69 14.98
CA ASP A 88 20.46 -9.16 13.86
C ASP A 88 21.79 -9.77 14.36
N GLY A 89 21.71 -10.60 15.41
CA GLY A 89 22.85 -11.26 16.04
C GLY A 89 23.21 -12.57 15.35
N ALA A 90 23.40 -12.55 14.04
CA ALA A 90 23.98 -13.65 13.28
C ALA A 90 24.74 -13.10 12.06
N ASP A 91 26.06 -12.95 12.26
CA ASP A 91 27.15 -12.57 11.34
C ASP A 91 27.24 -11.13 10.81
#